data_AF-A0A419KHC7-F1
#
_entry.id   AF-A0A419KHC7-F1
#
_cell.length_a   1.000
_cell.length_b   1.000
_cell.length_c   1.000
_cell.angle_alpha   90.00
_cell.angle_beta   90.00
_cell.angle_gamma   90.00
#
_symmetry.space_group_name_H-M   'P 1'
#
loop_
_entity.id
_entity.type
_entity.pdbx_description
1 polymer ?
#
loop_
_entity_poly.entity_id
_entity_poly.type
_entity_poly.pdbx_seq_one_letter_code
_entity_poly.pdbx_strand_id
1 'polypeptide(L)'
;MHKGDKEGTTGLRRAVKIVDNPKILADPVRREILRLLNIKPQTSTQLAERLNLSKSTVGHHLMVLRRMKLIKIKWAMPGPHGILEKYYEPVALVFIEDYKRIPEDLKKYFLSIHIERLRGMLSTLQLIGDMTSAFQAIRKTWEQTVKIPSDFDLLSELGNESLKYMTQIGQKYENMMTDLDAETLLTKIYSEALRAIISSGVWAKVFTSISEISTLLIKRNSDSGRGNCAHNV
;
A
#
# COMPACT_ATOMS: atom_id res chain seq x y z
N MET A 1 1.70 36.42 18.14
CA MET A 1 1.78 35.24 19.03
C MET A 1 0.49 34.44 18.90
N HIS A 2 0.48 33.36 18.10
CA HIS A 2 -0.58 32.36 18.12
C HIS A 2 -0.03 31.09 18.78
N LYS A 3 -0.34 30.95 20.08
CA LYS A 3 -0.38 29.68 20.79
C LYS A 3 -1.79 29.10 20.55
N GLY A 4 -1.86 27.84 20.14
CA GLY A 4 -3.10 27.11 19.80
C GLY A 4 -3.14 26.83 18.30
N ASP A 5 -3.03 25.60 17.77
CA ASP A 5 -3.35 24.31 18.35
C ASP A 5 -2.36 23.24 17.85
N LYS A 6 -1.60 22.66 18.80
CA LYS A 6 -1.08 21.31 18.65
C LYS A 6 -2.15 20.34 19.16
N GLU A 7 -3.28 20.25 18.45
CA GLU A 7 -4.15 19.08 18.58
C GLU A 7 -3.76 18.09 17.50
N GLY A 8 -2.71 17.32 17.79
CA GLY A 8 -2.60 15.99 17.19
C GLY A 8 -3.88 15.26 17.55
N THR A 9 -4.60 14.79 16.54
CA THR A 9 -5.85 14.03 16.71
C THR A 9 -5.52 12.66 17.31
N THR A 10 -5.25 12.61 18.61
CA THR A 10 -5.19 11.36 19.39
C THR A 10 -6.61 10.91 19.76
N GLY A 11 -7.45 10.79 18.73
CA GLY A 11 -8.73 10.11 18.81
C GLY A 11 -8.61 8.82 18.03
N LEU A 12 -9.04 7.71 18.61
CA LEU A 12 -9.14 6.45 17.88
C LEU A 12 -9.96 6.67 16.60
N ARG A 13 -9.43 6.20 15.46
CA ARG A 13 -10.10 6.28 14.15
C ARG A 13 -10.36 4.88 13.63
N ARG A 14 -11.41 4.74 12.82
CA ARG A 14 -11.67 3.49 12.10
C ARG A 14 -10.47 3.16 11.22
N ALA A 15 -9.94 1.95 11.36
CA ALA A 15 -8.71 1.54 10.71
C ALA A 15 -8.91 1.42 9.19
N VAL A 16 -9.77 0.49 8.76
CA VAL A 16 -9.95 0.17 7.34
C VAL A 16 -11.40 0.35 6.91
N LYS A 17 -11.59 0.77 5.65
CA LYS A 17 -12.84 0.59 4.91
C LYS A 17 -12.59 -0.22 3.64
N ILE A 18 -13.26 -1.36 3.50
CA ILE A 18 -13.30 -2.09 2.23
C ILE A 18 -14.27 -1.36 1.29
N VAL A 19 -13.79 -1.02 0.10
CA VAL A 19 -14.52 -0.22 -0.89
C VAL A 19 -15.17 -1.14 -1.90
N ASP A 20 -16.49 -1.30 -1.73
CA ASP A 20 -17.38 -2.09 -2.57
C ASP A 20 -17.41 -1.69 -4.04
N ASN A 21 -16.97 -0.47 -4.37
CA ASN A 21 -16.90 0.03 -5.73
C ASN A 21 -15.48 0.52 -6.04
N PRO A 22 -14.55 -0.40 -6.39
CA PRO A 22 -13.13 -0.09 -6.54
C PRO A 22 -12.84 1.02 -7.55
N LYS A 23 -13.68 1.22 -8.57
CA LYS A 23 -13.52 2.32 -9.56
C LYS A 23 -13.45 3.71 -8.92
N ILE A 24 -13.94 3.87 -7.70
CA ILE A 24 -13.85 5.12 -6.95
C ILE A 24 -12.40 5.42 -6.54
N LEU A 25 -11.65 4.37 -6.20
CA LEU A 25 -10.25 4.45 -5.81
C LEU A 25 -9.31 4.50 -7.03
N ALA A 26 -9.77 4.18 -8.24
CA ALA A 26 -8.95 4.23 -9.45
C ALA A 26 -8.53 5.65 -9.87
N ASP A 27 -9.28 6.67 -9.46
CA ASP A 27 -8.97 8.07 -9.79
C ASP A 27 -7.89 8.64 -8.85
N PRO A 28 -6.78 9.14 -9.39
CA PRO A 28 -5.66 9.63 -8.59
C PRO A 28 -6.02 10.86 -7.75
N VAL A 29 -6.91 11.74 -8.24
CA VAL A 29 -7.33 12.95 -7.52
C VAL A 29 -8.17 12.56 -6.29
N ARG A 30 -9.06 11.57 -6.42
CA ARG A 30 -9.83 11.06 -5.27
C ARG A 30 -8.94 10.43 -4.21
N ARG A 31 -7.93 9.65 -4.60
CA ARG A 31 -6.95 9.10 -3.64
C ARG A 31 -6.16 10.20 -2.95
N GLU A 32 -5.76 11.22 -3.70
CA GLU A 32 -5.03 12.35 -3.13
C GLU A 32 -5.91 13.18 -2.17
N ILE A 33 -7.19 13.39 -2.49
CA ILE A 33 -8.15 14.00 -1.55
C ILE A 33 -8.25 13.17 -0.28
N LEU A 34 -8.39 11.84 -0.36
CA LEU A 34 -8.45 10.98 0.83
C LEU A 34 -7.16 11.09 1.67
N ARG A 35 -5.98 11.12 1.03
CA ARG A 35 -4.69 11.31 1.69
C ARG A 35 -4.59 12.67 2.40
N LEU A 36 -4.96 13.76 1.73
CA LEU A 36 -4.96 15.10 2.29
C LEU A 36 -5.92 15.25 3.47
N LEU A 37 -7.13 14.69 3.35
CA LEU A 37 -8.13 14.69 4.40
C LEU A 37 -7.73 13.83 5.61
N ASN A 38 -6.87 12.84 5.42
CA ASN A 38 -6.29 12.06 6.51
C ASN A 38 -5.32 12.86 7.38
N ILE A 39 -4.60 13.83 6.79
CA ILE A 39 -3.69 14.72 7.52
C ILE A 39 -4.50 15.67 8.41
N LYS A 40 -5.53 16.30 7.84
CA LYS A 40 -6.46 17.14 8.58
C LYS A 40 -7.76 17.35 7.80
N PRO A 41 -8.88 17.66 8.48
CA PRO A 41 -10.10 18.06 7.80
C PRO A 41 -9.90 19.32 6.94
N GLN A 42 -10.46 19.33 5.72
CA GLN A 42 -10.30 20.45 4.78
C GLN A 42 -11.59 20.78 4.03
N THR A 43 -11.70 22.03 3.56
CA THR A 43 -12.81 22.49 2.72
C THR A 43 -12.57 22.26 1.24
N SER A 44 -13.62 22.38 0.42
CA SER A 44 -13.49 22.30 -1.03
C SER A 44 -12.57 23.39 -1.60
N THR A 45 -12.57 24.59 -1.00
CA THR A 45 -11.69 25.70 -1.41
C THR A 45 -10.23 25.34 -1.12
N GLN A 46 -9.93 24.89 0.09
CA GLN A 46 -8.57 24.51 0.50
C GLN A 46 -8.01 23.34 -0.31
N LEU A 47 -8.85 22.35 -0.65
CA LEU A 47 -8.46 21.23 -1.50
C LEU A 47 -8.22 21.68 -2.95
N ALA A 48 -9.06 22.56 -3.49
CA ALA A 48 -8.89 23.14 -4.83
C ALA A 48 -7.55 23.87 -4.97
N GLU A 49 -7.20 24.70 -3.99
CA GLU A 49 -5.92 25.40 -3.94
C GLU A 49 -4.74 24.43 -3.87
N ARG A 50 -4.77 23.44 -2.96
CA ARG A 50 -3.67 22.46 -2.81
C ARG A 50 -3.46 21.58 -4.03
N LEU A 51 -4.53 21.19 -4.71
CA LEU A 51 -4.49 20.31 -5.87
C LEU A 51 -4.24 21.07 -7.17
N ASN A 52 -4.23 22.41 -7.14
CA ASN A 52 -4.22 23.26 -8.32
C ASN A 52 -5.34 22.90 -9.31
N LEU A 53 -6.56 22.71 -8.78
CA LEU A 53 -7.77 22.34 -9.54
C LEU A 53 -8.89 23.35 -9.30
N SER A 54 -9.87 23.39 -10.21
CA SER A 54 -11.04 24.25 -10.01
C SER A 54 -11.88 23.78 -8.80
N LYS A 55 -12.56 24.73 -8.13
CA LYS A 55 -13.53 24.40 -7.06
C LYS A 55 -14.64 23.47 -7.55
N SER A 56 -15.06 23.59 -8.81
CA SER A 56 -16.06 22.72 -9.43
C SER A 56 -15.57 21.27 -9.53
N THR A 57 -14.34 21.07 -10.01
CA THR A 57 -13.69 19.76 -10.14
C THR A 57 -13.56 19.08 -8.77
N VAL A 58 -13.02 19.77 -7.77
CA VAL A 58 -12.90 19.23 -6.41
C VAL A 58 -14.27 18.97 -5.79
N GLY A 59 -15.23 19.87 -6.01
CA GLY A 59 -16.61 19.70 -5.56
C GLY A 59 -17.24 18.41 -6.12
N HIS A 60 -16.99 18.09 -7.39
CA HIS A 60 -17.42 16.84 -8.00
C HIS A 60 -16.81 15.61 -7.30
N HIS A 61 -15.49 15.60 -7.08
CA HIS A 61 -14.83 14.49 -6.39
C HIS A 61 -15.35 14.31 -4.96
N LEU A 62 -15.53 15.40 -4.20
CA LEU A 62 -16.07 15.36 -2.83
C LEU A 62 -17.52 14.83 -2.82
N MET A 63 -18.34 15.25 -3.77
CA MET A 63 -19.71 14.77 -3.93
C MET A 63 -19.75 13.26 -4.17
N VAL A 64 -18.88 12.76 -5.07
CA VAL A 64 -18.76 11.32 -5.34
C VAL A 64 -18.27 10.56 -4.10
N LEU A 65 -17.20 11.02 -3.45
CA LEU A 65 -16.66 10.38 -2.23
C LEU A 65 -17.69 10.34 -1.10
N ARG A 66 -18.49 11.40 -0.93
CA ARG A 66 -19.58 11.43 0.07
C ARG A 66 -20.72 10.48 -0.27
N ARG A 67 -21.15 10.44 -1.53
CA ARG A 67 -22.20 9.52 -1.98
C ARG A 67 -21.81 8.07 -1.72
N MET A 68 -20.52 7.76 -1.89
CA MET A 68 -19.94 6.45 -1.63
C MET A 68 -19.58 6.21 -0.15
N LYS A 69 -19.93 7.15 0.74
CA LYS A 69 -19.69 7.09 2.19
C LYS A 69 -18.20 6.90 2.56
N LEU A 70 -17.29 7.43 1.74
CA LEU A 70 -15.84 7.38 2.01
C LEU A 70 -15.37 8.60 2.80
N ILE A 71 -16.10 9.70 2.74
CA ILE A 71 -15.86 10.91 3.55
C ILE A 71 -17.18 11.40 4.16
N LYS A 72 -17.07 12.17 5.23
CA LYS A 72 -18.19 12.83 5.91
C LYS A 72 -17.86 14.30 6.17
N ILE A 73 -18.89 15.10 6.46
CA ILE A 73 -18.68 16.46 6.95
C ILE A 73 -18.36 16.34 8.44
N LYS A 74 -17.24 16.90 8.87
CA LYS A 74 -16.85 16.92 10.27
C LYS A 74 -17.50 18.10 11.00
N TRP A 75 -17.41 19.28 10.40
CA TRP A 75 -18.06 20.51 10.83
C TRP A 75 -18.25 21.46 9.64
N ALA A 76 -18.98 22.56 9.85
CA ALA A 76 -19.09 23.64 8.90
C ALA A 76 -18.96 24.98 9.63
N MET A 77 -18.28 25.95 9.02
CA MET A 77 -18.08 27.29 9.59
C MET A 77 -18.00 28.34 8.47
N PRO A 78 -18.40 29.60 8.73
CA PRO A 78 -18.22 30.67 7.77
C PRO A 78 -16.75 30.86 7.38
N GLY A 79 -16.47 30.93 6.09
CA GLY A 79 -15.16 31.29 5.56
C GLY A 79 -14.89 32.80 5.63
N PRO A 80 -13.75 33.28 5.09
CA PRO A 80 -13.34 34.69 5.16
C PRO A 80 -14.36 35.69 4.59
N HIS A 81 -15.21 35.25 3.66
CA HIS A 81 -16.24 36.08 3.02
C HIS A 81 -17.66 35.79 3.54
N GLY A 82 -17.79 35.14 4.71
CA GLY A 82 -19.08 34.80 5.31
C GLY A 82 -19.81 33.61 4.67
N ILE A 83 -19.27 33.03 3.59
CA ILE A 83 -19.83 31.84 2.94
C ILE A 83 -19.56 30.62 3.81
N LEU A 84 -20.61 29.85 4.14
CA LEU A 84 -20.49 28.63 4.93
C LEU A 84 -19.66 27.56 4.19
N GLU A 85 -18.50 27.21 4.75
CA GLU A 85 -17.63 26.17 4.21
C GLU A 85 -17.74 24.86 5.03
N LYS A 86 -17.85 23.73 4.33
CA LYS A 86 -17.90 22.39 4.92
C LYS A 86 -16.49 21.82 5.00
N TYR A 87 -16.08 21.38 6.18
CA TYR A 87 -14.84 20.66 6.40
C TYR A 87 -15.11 19.15 6.33
N TYR A 88 -14.39 18.47 5.44
CA TYR A 88 -14.56 17.03 5.22
C TYR A 88 -13.48 16.24 5.96
N GLU A 89 -13.80 15.01 6.36
CA GLU A 89 -12.83 14.03 6.86
C GLU A 89 -13.17 12.63 6.32
N PRO A 90 -12.19 11.72 6.21
CA PRO A 90 -12.46 10.37 5.71
C PRO A 90 -13.04 9.49 6.82
N VAL A 91 -13.86 8.51 6.44
CA VAL A 91 -14.56 7.63 7.40
C VAL A 91 -13.65 6.55 8.00
N ALA A 92 -12.49 6.31 7.39
CA ALA A 92 -11.45 5.38 7.83
C ALA A 92 -10.07 5.92 7.46
N LEU A 93 -9.01 5.39 8.07
CA LEU A 93 -7.62 5.74 7.76
C LEU A 93 -7.18 5.17 6.42
N VAL A 94 -7.48 3.89 6.17
CA VAL A 94 -7.05 3.17 4.98
C VAL A 94 -8.28 2.68 4.20
N PHE A 95 -8.25 2.85 2.88
CA PHE A 95 -9.27 2.35 1.95
C PHE A 95 -8.65 1.25 1.09
N ILE A 96 -9.29 0.08 1.07
CA ILE A 96 -8.82 -1.07 0.30
C ILE A 96 -9.94 -1.49 -0.65
N GLU A 97 -9.58 -1.74 -1.90
CA GLU A 97 -10.48 -2.24 -2.93
C GLU A 97 -11.02 -3.63 -2.54
N ASP A 98 -12.31 -3.86 -2.73
CA ASP A 98 -12.83 -5.23 -2.72
C ASP A 98 -12.38 -5.95 -4.00
N TYR A 99 -11.39 -6.82 -3.89
CA TYR A 99 -10.84 -7.62 -4.99
C TYR A 99 -11.93 -8.30 -5.83
N LYS A 100 -12.97 -8.83 -5.19
CA LYS A 100 -14.05 -9.56 -5.89
C LYS A 100 -14.93 -8.65 -6.74
N ARG A 101 -14.88 -7.34 -6.51
CA ARG A 101 -15.70 -6.32 -7.18
C ARG A 101 -14.89 -5.42 -8.11
N ILE A 102 -13.61 -5.72 -8.32
CA ILE A 102 -12.78 -4.98 -9.28
C ILE A 102 -13.25 -5.31 -10.69
N PRO A 103 -13.67 -4.31 -11.49
CA PRO A 103 -13.98 -4.49 -12.91
C PRO A 103 -12.77 -5.02 -13.68
N GLU A 104 -13.00 -5.88 -14.68
CA GLU A 104 -11.92 -6.54 -15.43
C GLU A 104 -10.95 -5.55 -16.09
N ASP A 105 -11.48 -4.46 -16.64
CA ASP A 105 -10.72 -3.35 -17.25
C ASP A 105 -9.85 -2.60 -16.25
N LEU A 106 -10.21 -2.62 -14.96
CA LEU A 106 -9.45 -1.97 -13.88
C LEU A 106 -8.51 -2.94 -13.14
N LYS A 107 -8.58 -4.25 -13.36
CA LYS A 107 -7.67 -5.20 -12.69
C LYS A 107 -6.20 -4.87 -12.97
N LYS A 108 -5.86 -4.60 -14.23
CA LYS A 108 -4.49 -4.21 -14.62
C LYS A 108 -4.01 -2.94 -13.92
N TYR A 109 -4.92 -1.99 -13.71
CA TYR A 109 -4.62 -0.75 -13.00
C TYR A 109 -4.26 -0.99 -11.54
N PHE A 110 -5.08 -1.77 -10.82
CA PHE A 110 -4.76 -2.07 -9.41
C PHE A 110 -3.55 -2.98 -9.30
N LEU A 111 -3.43 -3.98 -10.17
CA LEU A 111 -2.27 -4.85 -10.23
C LEU A 111 -0.96 -4.06 -10.35
N SER A 112 -0.90 -3.07 -11.25
CA SER A 112 0.32 -2.26 -11.40
C SER A 112 0.69 -1.52 -10.12
N ILE A 113 -0.29 -0.99 -9.36
CA ILE A 113 -0.03 -0.36 -8.05
C ILE A 113 0.65 -1.35 -7.08
N HIS A 114 0.18 -2.59 -7.01
CA HIS A 114 0.79 -3.60 -6.14
C HIS A 114 2.18 -3.99 -6.64
N ILE A 115 2.38 -4.13 -7.95
CA ILE A 115 3.68 -4.40 -8.55
C ILE A 115 4.70 -3.30 -8.19
N GLU A 116 4.32 -2.02 -8.29
CA GLU A 116 5.22 -0.90 -7.95
C GLU A 116 5.62 -0.93 -6.46
N ARG A 117 4.65 -1.20 -5.56
CA ARG A 117 4.91 -1.33 -4.12
C ARG A 117 5.83 -2.51 -3.82
N LEU A 118 5.55 -3.66 -4.43
CA LEU A 118 6.38 -4.85 -4.31
C LEU A 118 7.79 -4.60 -4.83
N ARG A 119 7.95 -3.91 -5.97
CA ARG A 119 9.27 -3.60 -6.50
C ARG A 119 10.11 -2.81 -5.50
N GLY A 120 9.52 -1.79 -4.87
CA GLY A 120 10.19 -1.05 -3.79
C GLY A 120 10.60 -1.93 -2.60
N MET A 121 9.71 -2.82 -2.15
CA MET A 121 10.01 -3.75 -1.05
C MET A 121 11.08 -4.79 -1.42
N LEU A 122 11.06 -5.30 -2.66
CA LEU A 122 12.05 -6.25 -3.14
C LEU A 122 13.41 -5.58 -3.34
N SER A 123 13.45 -4.31 -3.76
CA SER A 123 14.69 -3.53 -3.85
C SER A 123 15.37 -3.36 -2.50
N THR A 124 14.62 -3.15 -1.40
CA THR A 124 15.23 -3.09 -0.07
C THR A 124 15.72 -4.46 0.39
N LEU A 125 15.00 -5.54 0.07
CA LEU A 125 15.46 -6.90 0.35
C LEU A 125 16.73 -7.28 -0.43
N GLN A 126 16.93 -6.76 -1.64
CA GLN A 126 18.16 -6.95 -2.42
C GLN A 126 19.41 -6.38 -1.71
N LEU A 127 19.24 -5.37 -0.85
CA LEU A 127 20.36 -4.83 -0.06
C LEU A 127 20.76 -5.75 1.10
N ILE A 128 19.84 -6.59 1.55
CA ILE A 128 20.01 -7.50 2.70
C ILE A 128 20.40 -8.91 2.21
N GLY A 129 20.14 -9.25 0.94
CA GLY A 129 20.54 -10.52 0.32
C GLY A 129 20.40 -10.51 -1.20
N ASP A 130 20.91 -11.54 -1.88
CA ASP A 130 20.87 -11.62 -3.35
C ASP A 130 19.53 -12.14 -3.88
N MET A 131 18.50 -11.29 -3.82
CA MET A 131 17.16 -11.60 -4.33
C MET A 131 17.16 -11.89 -5.83
N THR A 132 18.06 -11.26 -6.59
CA THR A 132 18.16 -11.40 -8.05
C THR A 132 18.58 -12.81 -8.43
N SER A 133 19.66 -13.34 -7.85
CA SER A 133 20.08 -14.72 -8.08
C SER A 133 19.02 -15.71 -7.61
N ALA A 134 18.31 -15.42 -6.53
CA ALA A 134 17.24 -16.28 -6.05
C ALA A 134 16.03 -16.30 -6.99
N PHE A 135 15.59 -15.14 -7.49
CA PHE A 135 14.53 -15.08 -8.51
C PHE A 135 14.92 -15.79 -9.81
N GLN A 136 16.18 -15.66 -10.25
CA GLN A 136 16.69 -16.40 -11.41
C GLN A 136 16.71 -17.92 -11.17
N ALA A 137 17.15 -18.37 -9.99
CA ALA A 137 17.16 -19.78 -9.62
C ALA A 137 15.73 -20.36 -9.60
N ILE A 138 14.79 -19.65 -8.97
CA ILE A 138 13.38 -20.03 -8.90
C ILE A 138 12.79 -20.13 -10.30
N ARG A 139 13.00 -19.11 -11.14
CA ARG A 139 12.53 -19.08 -12.52
C ARG A 139 13.04 -20.32 -13.27
N LYS A 140 14.34 -20.61 -13.19
CA LYS A 140 14.96 -21.76 -13.82
C LYS A 140 14.39 -23.09 -13.30
N THR A 141 14.22 -23.23 -11.98
CA THR A 141 13.62 -24.43 -11.37
C THR A 141 12.19 -24.64 -11.85
N TRP A 142 11.39 -23.57 -11.94
CA TRP A 142 10.02 -23.67 -12.41
C TRP A 142 9.95 -23.96 -13.91
N GLU A 143 10.82 -23.38 -14.73
CA GLU A 143 10.94 -23.66 -16.17
C GLU A 143 11.23 -25.14 -16.44
N GLN A 144 11.92 -25.80 -15.51
CA GLN A 144 12.24 -27.23 -15.57
C GLN A 144 11.13 -28.13 -15.00
N THR A 145 10.32 -27.62 -14.06
CA THR A 145 9.35 -28.43 -13.29
C THR A 145 7.93 -28.35 -13.86
N VAL A 146 7.59 -27.28 -14.57
CA VAL A 146 6.28 -27.04 -15.19
C VAL A 146 6.50 -26.49 -16.60
N LYS A 147 5.71 -26.91 -17.59
CA LYS A 147 5.60 -26.18 -18.87
C LYS A 147 4.98 -24.82 -18.58
N ILE A 148 5.79 -23.88 -18.13
CA ILE A 148 5.34 -22.52 -17.88
C ILE A 148 4.89 -21.95 -19.24
N PRO A 149 3.70 -21.33 -19.31
CA PRO A 149 3.38 -20.43 -20.40
C PRO A 149 4.49 -19.39 -20.57
N SER A 150 4.92 -19.10 -21.79
CA SER A 150 6.04 -18.18 -22.07
C SER A 150 5.84 -16.75 -21.54
N ASP A 151 4.65 -16.43 -21.06
CA ASP A 151 4.20 -15.14 -20.53
C ASP A 151 4.08 -15.10 -18.98
N PHE A 152 4.58 -16.10 -18.25
CA PHE A 152 4.55 -16.07 -16.79
C PHE A 152 5.52 -15.02 -16.22
N ASP A 153 4.95 -13.95 -15.68
CA ASP A 153 5.65 -12.90 -14.96
C ASP A 153 5.46 -13.09 -13.45
N LEU A 154 6.54 -13.49 -12.77
CA LEU A 154 6.55 -13.73 -11.33
C LEU A 154 6.14 -12.49 -10.52
N LEU A 155 6.54 -11.28 -10.92
CA LEU A 155 6.19 -10.07 -10.20
C LEU A 155 4.70 -9.74 -10.38
N SER A 156 4.16 -9.99 -11.57
CA SER A 156 2.72 -9.88 -11.83
C SER A 156 1.91 -10.90 -11.03
N GLU A 157 2.37 -12.15 -10.92
CA GLU A 157 1.70 -13.16 -10.10
C GLU A 157 1.72 -12.79 -8.61
N LEU A 158 2.86 -12.30 -8.11
CA LEU A 158 2.96 -11.82 -6.73
C LEU A 158 2.06 -10.60 -6.50
N GLY A 159 1.95 -9.73 -7.50
CA GLY A 159 1.06 -8.58 -7.51
C GLY A 159 -0.41 -9.00 -7.42
N ASN A 160 -0.82 -10.02 -8.17
CA ASN A 160 -2.18 -10.57 -8.13
C ASN A 160 -2.51 -11.16 -6.75
N GLU A 161 -1.61 -11.97 -6.19
CA GLU A 161 -1.79 -12.51 -4.84
C GLU A 161 -1.82 -11.37 -3.80
N SER A 162 -0.95 -10.36 -3.93
CA SER A 162 -0.96 -9.20 -3.06
C SER A 162 -2.28 -8.44 -3.13
N LEU A 163 -2.83 -8.21 -4.32
CA LEU A 163 -4.12 -7.54 -4.50
C LEU A 163 -5.25 -8.31 -3.77
N LYS A 164 -5.28 -9.64 -3.90
CA LYS A 164 -6.26 -10.51 -3.24
C LYS A 164 -6.10 -10.54 -1.72
N TYR A 165 -4.89 -10.78 -1.22
CA TYR A 165 -4.62 -10.88 0.22
C TYR A 165 -4.78 -9.54 0.93
N MET A 166 -4.52 -8.41 0.26
CA MET A 166 -4.76 -7.09 0.84
C MET A 166 -6.25 -6.88 1.18
N THR A 167 -7.19 -7.33 0.33
CA THR A 167 -8.62 -7.33 0.69
C THR A 167 -8.89 -8.26 1.87
N GLN A 168 -8.39 -9.50 1.85
CA GLN A 168 -8.66 -10.49 2.90
C GLN A 168 -8.11 -10.07 4.28
N ILE A 169 -6.88 -9.56 4.33
CA ILE A 169 -6.28 -9.05 5.56
C ILE A 169 -6.98 -7.76 5.98
N GLY A 170 -7.23 -6.84 5.04
CA GLY A 170 -7.93 -5.57 5.30
C GLY A 170 -9.31 -5.76 5.93
N GLN A 171 -10.05 -6.80 5.56
CA GLN A 171 -11.34 -7.14 6.16
C GLN A 171 -11.27 -7.36 7.68
N LYS A 172 -10.14 -7.90 8.18
CA LYS A 172 -9.92 -8.09 9.63
C LYS A 172 -9.87 -6.77 10.40
N TYR A 173 -9.51 -5.68 9.71
CA TYR A 173 -9.37 -4.34 10.27
C TYR A 173 -10.62 -3.47 10.09
N GLU A 174 -11.67 -3.92 9.39
CA GLU A 174 -12.79 -3.05 8.99
C GLU A 174 -13.62 -2.54 10.19
N ASN A 175 -13.64 -3.31 11.28
CA ASN A 175 -14.34 -2.99 12.54
C ASN A 175 -13.38 -2.56 13.67
N MET A 176 -12.09 -2.37 13.35
CA MET A 176 -11.09 -1.97 14.33
C MET A 176 -10.99 -0.45 14.42
N MET A 177 -10.75 0.02 15.63
CA MET A 177 -10.35 1.39 15.92
C MET A 177 -8.86 1.40 16.25
N THR A 178 -8.14 2.44 15.82
CA THR A 178 -6.68 2.54 16.02
C THR A 178 -6.24 3.99 16.17
N ASP A 179 -5.14 4.17 16.88
CA ASP A 179 -4.36 5.41 17.04
C ASP A 179 -3.17 5.50 16.07
N LEU A 180 -2.92 4.45 15.27
CA LEU A 180 -1.89 4.46 14.24
C LEU A 180 -2.20 5.50 13.16
N ASP A 181 -1.16 6.06 12.57
CA ASP A 181 -1.30 6.82 11.33
C ASP A 181 -1.57 5.88 10.13
N ALA A 182 -2.07 6.45 9.04
CA ALA A 182 -2.50 5.69 7.87
C ALA A 182 -1.36 4.91 7.20
N GLU A 183 -0.14 5.45 7.17
CA GLU A 183 1.01 4.81 6.51
C GLU A 183 1.55 3.65 7.35
N THR A 184 1.64 3.84 8.67
CA THR A 184 2.02 2.75 9.59
C THR A 184 1.01 1.62 9.54
N LEU A 185 -0.30 1.92 9.54
CA LEU A 185 -1.35 0.92 9.41
C LEU A 185 -1.28 0.21 8.06
N LEU A 186 -1.13 0.94 6.95
CA LEU A 186 -1.04 0.35 5.62
C LEU A 186 0.19 -0.56 5.49
N THR A 187 1.34 -0.14 6.01
CA THR A 187 2.58 -0.93 6.06
C THR A 187 2.37 -2.23 6.84
N LYS A 188 1.68 -2.16 7.99
CA LYS A 188 1.33 -3.35 8.79
C LYS A 188 0.46 -4.33 8.01
N ILE A 189 -0.60 -3.84 7.36
CA ILE A 189 -1.51 -4.67 6.55
C ILE A 189 -0.73 -5.34 5.40
N TYR A 190 0.13 -4.60 4.72
CA TYR A 190 1.01 -5.14 3.68
C TYR A 190 1.96 -6.22 4.19
N SER A 191 2.57 -6.01 5.35
CA SER A 191 3.45 -6.99 5.99
C SER A 191 2.70 -8.29 6.31
N GLU A 192 1.48 -8.20 6.83
CA GLU A 192 0.64 -9.35 7.12
C GLU A 192 0.18 -10.07 5.86
N ALA A 193 -0.19 -9.33 4.81
CA ALA A 193 -0.54 -9.90 3.51
C ALA A 193 0.64 -10.66 2.89
N LEU A 194 1.83 -10.03 2.86
CA LEU A 194 3.04 -10.68 2.38
C LEU A 194 3.39 -11.92 3.19
N ARG A 195 3.30 -11.85 4.53
CA ARG A 195 3.54 -13.01 5.40
C ARG A 195 2.64 -14.18 5.03
N ALA A 196 1.34 -13.92 4.78
CA ALA A 196 0.39 -14.95 4.38
C ALA A 196 0.74 -15.55 3.00
N ILE A 197 1.15 -14.71 2.05
CA ILE A 197 1.58 -15.14 0.72
C ILE A 197 2.82 -16.04 0.82
N ILE A 198 3.90 -15.56 1.44
CA ILE A 198 5.18 -16.29 1.51
C ILE A 198 5.12 -17.54 2.39
N SER A 199 4.05 -17.72 3.17
CA SER A 199 3.87 -18.90 4.02
C SER A 199 2.94 -19.93 3.38
N SER A 200 2.46 -19.71 2.14
CA SER A 200 1.49 -20.60 1.50
C SER A 200 1.74 -20.81 0.01
N GLY A 201 1.12 -21.85 -0.54
CA GLY A 201 1.11 -22.14 -1.98
C GLY A 201 2.51 -22.31 -2.58
N VAL A 202 2.67 -21.83 -3.81
CA VAL A 202 3.96 -21.92 -4.49
C VAL A 202 4.98 -20.90 -3.96
N TRP A 203 4.50 -19.80 -3.37
CA TRP A 203 5.32 -18.75 -2.77
C TRP A 203 6.12 -19.21 -1.56
N ALA A 204 5.60 -20.15 -0.77
CA ALA A 204 6.38 -20.78 0.31
C ALA A 204 7.69 -21.39 -0.21
N LYS A 205 7.63 -22.15 -1.30
CA LYS A 205 8.81 -22.78 -1.91
C LYS A 205 9.79 -21.73 -2.43
N VAL A 206 9.28 -20.71 -3.11
CA VAL A 206 10.05 -19.56 -3.61
C VAL A 206 10.85 -18.92 -2.48
N PHE A 207 10.18 -18.54 -1.38
CA PHE A 207 10.84 -17.81 -0.30
C PHE A 207 11.73 -18.68 0.59
N THR A 208 11.44 -19.97 0.76
CA THR A 208 12.37 -20.90 1.41
C THR A 208 13.70 -20.97 0.64
N SER A 209 13.65 -21.16 -0.68
CA SER A 209 14.86 -21.17 -1.51
C SER A 209 15.63 -19.85 -1.44
N ILE A 210 14.94 -18.69 -1.39
CA ILE A 210 15.59 -17.38 -1.17
C ILE A 210 16.33 -17.35 0.17
N SER A 211 15.70 -17.81 1.26
CA SER A 211 16.30 -17.80 2.60
C SER A 211 17.55 -18.69 2.69
N GLU A 212 17.52 -19.84 2.02
CA GLU A 212 18.64 -20.78 1.94
C GLU A 212 19.81 -20.16 1.17
N ILE A 213 19.54 -19.55 0.01
CA ILE A 213 20.55 -18.83 -0.79
C ILE A 213 21.16 -17.67 0.00
N SER A 214 20.34 -16.86 0.66
CA SER A 214 20.81 -15.75 1.50
C SER A 214 21.72 -16.26 2.64
N THR A 215 21.32 -17.34 3.33
CA THR A 215 22.12 -17.96 4.40
C THR A 215 23.46 -18.48 3.87
N LEU A 216 23.48 -19.08 2.67
CA LEU A 216 24.69 -19.57 2.02
C LEU A 216 25.64 -18.42 1.61
N LEU A 217 25.10 -17.31 1.10
CA LEU A 217 25.90 -16.13 0.74
C LEU A 217 26.49 -15.43 1.97
N ILE A 218 25.73 -15.34 3.07
CA ILE A 218 26.22 -14.80 4.34
C ILE A 218 27.37 -15.66 4.87
N LYS A 219 27.23 -17.00 4.86
CA LYS A 219 28.33 -17.92 5.25
C LYS A 219 29.57 -17.75 4.37
N ARG A 220 29.39 -17.62 3.06
CA ARG A 220 30.51 -17.45 2.12
C ARG A 220 31.27 -16.15 2.35
N ASN A 221 30.56 -15.06 2.67
CA ASN A 221 31.17 -13.77 2.99
C ASN A 221 31.89 -13.77 4.35
N SER A 222 31.40 -14.54 5.34
CA SER A 222 32.09 -14.71 6.63
C SER A 222 33.36 -15.56 6.52
N ASP A 223 33.40 -16.52 5.61
CA ASP A 223 34.59 -17.38 5.40
C ASP A 223 35.68 -16.67 4.59
N SER A 224 35.32 -15.81 3.63
CA SER A 224 36.28 -14.97 2.88
C SER A 224 36.93 -13.86 3.71
N GLY A 225 36.39 -13.53 4.89
CA GLY A 225 36.95 -12.53 5.81
C GLY A 225 38.05 -13.04 6.76
N ARG A 226 38.38 -14.33 6.74
CA ARG A 226 39.38 -14.94 7.66
C ARG A 226 40.69 -15.37 6.97
N GLY A 227 40.88 -15.07 5.69
CA GLY A 227 42.06 -15.51 4.93
C GLY A 227 42.93 -14.36 4.41
N ASN A 228 43.59 -13.60 5.28
CA ASN A 228 44.88 -12.94 4.97
C ASN A 228 45.48 -12.24 6.20
N CYS A 229 46.11 -13.03 7.08
CA CYS A 229 47.08 -12.55 8.06
C CYS A 229 48.10 -13.66 8.30
N ALA A 230 48.93 -13.97 7.30
CA ALA A 230 50.18 -14.67 7.49
C ALA A 230 51.05 -14.54 6.24
N HIS A 231 51.98 -13.58 6.26
CA HIS A 231 53.39 -13.73 5.86
C HIS A 231 53.99 -12.35 5.64
N ASN A 232 54.86 -11.94 6.57
CA ASN A 232 56.27 -11.73 6.27
C ASN A 232 57.03 -11.58 7.60
N VAL A 233 57.95 -12.52 7.83
CA VAL A 233 59.07 -12.41 8.76
C VAL A 233 60.22 -11.76 7.99
#